data_AF-A0A8T3WYS6-F1
#
_entry.id   AF-A0A8T3WYS6-F1
#
_cell.length_a   1.000
_cell.length_b   1.000
_cell.length_c   1.000
_cell.angle_alpha   90.00
_cell.angle_beta   90.00
_cell.angle_gamma   90.00
#
_symmetry.space_group_name_H-M   'P 1'
#
loop_
_entity.id
_entity.type
_entity.pdbx_description
1 polymer ?
#
loop_
_entity_poly.entity_id
_entity_poly.type
_entity_poly.pdbx_seq_one_letter_code
_entity_poly.pdbx_strand_id
1 'polypeptide(L)' 'MMKQYLSRLKGKNKLETVENYSMMFIFIGAVVLSTGIGLSIINTKGLSAILAMLGALTTFVSTATLIVVWVIKEFNEK' A
#
# COMPACT_ATOMS: atom_id res chain seq x y z
N MET A 1 -10.20 -7.28 -18.93
CA MET A 1 -10.63 -6.45 -17.78
C MET A 1 -9.46 -5.90 -16.97
N MET A 2 -8.46 -6.71 -16.58
CA MET A 2 -7.31 -6.29 -15.75
C MET A 2 -6.41 -5.21 -16.39
N LYS A 3 -6.19 -5.27 -17.72
CA LYS A 3 -5.40 -4.27 -18.47
C LYS A 3 -5.96 -2.83 -18.39
N GLN A 4 -7.27 -2.67 -18.23
CA GLN A 4 -7.91 -1.36 -18.24
C GLN A 4 -7.69 -0.61 -16.91
N TYR A 5 -7.63 -1.35 -15.78
CA TYR A 5 -7.27 -0.80 -14.48
C TYR A 5 -5.80 -0.36 -14.44
N LEU A 6 -4.90 -1.20 -14.95
CA LEU A 6 -3.47 -0.88 -15.09
C LEU A 6 -3.22 0.41 -15.90
N SER A 7 -3.98 0.64 -16.98
CA SER A 7 -3.89 1.88 -17.75
C SER A 7 -4.42 3.11 -17.02
N ARG A 8 -5.33 2.97 -16.03
CA ARG A 8 -5.79 4.08 -15.17
C ARG A 8 -4.85 4.36 -14.00
N LEU A 9 -4.05 3.38 -13.57
CA LEU A 9 -2.99 3.56 -12.58
C LEU A 9 -1.77 4.32 -13.13
N LYS A 10 -1.59 4.32 -14.45
CA LYS A 10 -0.53 5.06 -15.13
C LYS A 10 -0.87 6.56 -15.13
N GLY A 11 -0.32 7.28 -14.15
CA GLY A 11 -0.41 8.74 -14.06
C GLY A 11 0.29 9.43 -15.24
N LYS A 12 0.01 10.72 -15.43
CA LYS A 12 0.56 11.51 -16.55
C LYS A 12 2.10 11.57 -16.46
N ASN A 13 2.64 11.54 -15.24
CA ASN A 13 4.07 11.43 -14.94
C ASN A 13 4.46 10.15 -14.19
N LYS A 14 5.76 9.80 -14.22
CA LYS A 14 6.31 8.66 -13.47
C LYS A 14 6.03 8.76 -11.97
N LEU A 15 6.08 9.96 -11.38
CA LEU A 15 5.79 10.19 -9.96
C LEU A 15 4.33 9.91 -9.60
N GLU A 16 3.38 10.37 -10.42
CA GLU A 16 1.95 10.11 -10.20
C GLU A 16 1.60 8.61 -10.34
N THR A 17 2.31 7.89 -11.22
CA THR A 17 2.15 6.43 -11.32
C THR A 17 2.59 5.74 -10.02
N VAL A 18 3.68 6.20 -9.41
CA VAL A 18 4.17 5.67 -8.12
C VAL A 18 3.24 6.04 -6.96
N GLU A 19 2.67 7.24 -6.96
CA GLU A 19 1.63 7.64 -5.98
C GLU A 19 0.42 6.69 -6.06
N ASN A 20 -0.15 6.49 -7.24
CA ASN A 20 -1.32 5.64 -7.44
C ASN A 20 -1.06 4.19 -7.03
N TYR A 21 0.10 3.65 -7.38
CA TYR A 21 0.50 2.32 -6.92
C TYR A 21 0.65 2.25 -5.41
N SER A 22 1.26 3.27 -4.79
CA SER A 22 1.44 3.33 -3.34
C SER A 22 0.09 3.37 -2.62
N MET A 23 -0.89 4.15 -3.11
CA MET A 23 -2.24 4.15 -2.57
C MET A 23 -2.93 2.79 -2.68
N MET A 24 -2.76 2.11 -3.82
CA MET A 24 -3.33 0.77 -4.02
C MET A 24 -2.70 -0.27 -3.08
N PHE A 25 -1.38 -0.21 -2.87
CA PHE A 25 -0.71 -1.10 -1.91
C PHE A 25 -1.07 -0.78 -0.45
N ILE A 26 -1.31 0.49 -0.10
CA ILE A 26 -1.86 0.85 1.23
C ILE A 26 -3.21 0.18 1.44
N PHE A 27 -4.09 0.24 0.44
CA PHE A 27 -5.42 -0.37 0.52
C PHE A 27 -5.34 -1.90 0.67
N ILE A 28 -4.51 -2.55 -0.16
CA ILE A 28 -4.30 -4.01 -0.07
C ILE A 28 -3.69 -4.38 1.29
N GLY A 29 -2.67 -3.67 1.73
CA GLY A 29 -2.03 -3.89 3.03
C GLY A 29 -3.00 -3.71 4.19
N ALA A 30 -3.90 -2.73 4.12
CA ALA A 30 -4.93 -2.50 5.14
C ALA A 30 -5.96 -3.65 5.20
N VAL A 31 -6.37 -4.19 4.05
CA VAL A 31 -7.27 -5.35 4.00
C VAL A 31 -6.59 -6.60 4.57
N VAL A 32 -5.32 -6.83 4.21
CA VAL A 32 -4.53 -7.97 4.72
C VAL A 32 -4.30 -7.82 6.23
N LEU A 33 -3.96 -6.62 6.69
CA LEU A 33 -3.78 -6.30 8.11
C LEU A 33 -5.08 -6.54 8.90
N SER A 34 -6.20 -5.98 8.43
CA SER A 34 -7.51 -6.15 9.05
C SER A 34 -7.90 -7.63 9.15
N THR A 35 -7.64 -8.39 8.08
CA THR A 35 -7.88 -9.85 8.06
C THR A 35 -6.97 -10.58 9.03
N GLY A 36 -5.68 -10.27 9.09
CA GLY A 36 -4.73 -10.87 10.02
C GLY A 36 -5.05 -10.59 11.49
N ILE A 37 -5.50 -9.36 11.81
CA ILE A 37 -5.96 -9.00 13.14
C ILE A 37 -7.26 -9.74 13.47
N GLY A 38 -8.25 -9.75 12.55
CA GLY A 38 -9.51 -10.47 12.75
C GLY A 38 -9.30 -11.97 12.98
N LEU A 39 -8.39 -12.59 12.23
CA LEU A 39 -8.04 -14.00 12.38
C LEU A 39 -7.25 -14.29 13.66
N SER A 40 -6.57 -13.28 14.24
CA SER A 40 -5.86 -13.39 15.52
C SER A 40 -6.79 -13.51 16.73
N ILE A 41 -8.05 -13.08 16.58
CA ILE A 41 -9.09 -13.25 17.61
C ILE A 41 -9.43 -14.75 17.79
N ILE A 42 -9.41 -15.51 16.69
CA ILE A 42 -9.75 -16.94 16.68
C ILE A 42 -8.51 -17.81 16.92
N ASN A 43 -7.37 -17.42 16.36
CA ASN A 43 -6.11 -18.12 16.57
C ASN A 43 -4.95 -17.14 16.74
N THR A 44 -4.53 -16.96 18.00
CA THR A 44 -3.51 -16.00 18.41
C THR A 44 -2.08 -16.45 18.05
N LYS A 45 -1.87 -17.70 17.63
CA LYS A 45 -0.54 -18.27 17.34
C LYS A 45 -0.38 -18.62 15.86
N GLY A 46 0.80 -18.31 15.32
CA GLY A 46 1.22 -18.72 13.97
C GLY A 46 0.80 -17.76 12.86
N LEU A 47 -0.02 -18.26 11.92
CA LEU A 47 -0.26 -17.64 10.62
C LEU A 47 -0.97 -16.26 10.70
N SER A 48 -1.92 -16.08 11.61
CA SER A 48 -2.65 -14.80 11.77
C SER A 48 -1.73 -13.64 12.15
N ALA A 49 -0.78 -13.89 13.06
CA ALA A 49 0.21 -12.89 13.47
C ALA A 49 1.16 -12.55 12.31
N ILE A 50 1.61 -13.54 11.53
CA ILE A 50 2.43 -13.33 10.34
C ILE A 50 1.67 -12.51 9.29
N LEU A 51 0.39 -12.82 9.07
CA LEU A 51 -0.45 -12.12 8.11
C LEU A 51 -0.68 -10.65 8.52
N ALA A 52 -0.91 -10.40 9.81
CA ALA A 52 -1.01 -9.05 10.35
C ALA A 52 0.32 -8.29 10.21
N MET A 53 1.45 -8.93 10.53
CA MET A 53 2.79 -8.32 10.38
C MET A 53 3.09 -7.96 8.93
N LEU A 54 2.77 -8.83 7.97
CA LEU A 54 2.96 -8.56 6.55
C LEU A 54 2.05 -7.44 6.04
N GLY A 55 0.78 -7.42 6.47
CA GLY A 55 -0.15 -6.33 6.14
C GLY A 55 0.36 -4.99 6.65
N ALA A 56 0.77 -4.94 7.93
CA ALA A 56 1.32 -3.73 8.56
C ALA A 56 2.59 -3.23 7.85
N LEU A 57 3.54 -4.14 7.56
CA LEU A 57 4.79 -3.79 6.88
C LEU A 57 4.52 -3.25 5.47
N THR A 58 3.61 -3.88 4.73
CA THR A 58 3.24 -3.45 3.38
C THR A 58 2.64 -2.04 3.41
N THR A 59 1.64 -1.81 4.27
CA THR A 59 1.05 -0.48 4.42
C THR A 59 2.06 0.56 4.88
N PHE A 60 2.99 0.20 5.77
CA PHE A 60 4.02 1.10 6.26
C PHE A 60 4.99 1.53 5.16
N VAL A 61 5.55 0.58 4.40
CA VAL A 61 6.49 0.88 3.30
C VAL A 61 5.81 1.68 2.19
N SER A 62 4.56 1.36 1.86
CA SER A 62 3.81 2.13 0.86
C SER A 62 3.50 3.55 1.33
N THR A 63 3.17 3.73 2.61
CA THR A 63 2.97 5.08 3.18
C THR A 63 4.27 5.87 3.20
N ALA A 64 5.38 5.26 3.62
CA ALA A 64 6.69 5.91 3.60
C ALA A 64 7.10 6.33 2.18
N THR A 65 6.90 5.46 1.19
CA THR A 65 7.16 5.76 -0.22
C THR A 65 6.30 6.93 -0.70
N LEU A 66 5.01 6.95 -0.34
CA LEU A 66 4.09 8.02 -0.73
C LEU A 66 4.51 9.37 -0.14
N ILE A 67 4.91 9.39 1.14
CA ILE A 67 5.46 10.59 1.79
C ILE A 67 6.72 11.07 1.05
N VAL A 68 7.67 10.18 0.74
CA VAL A 68 8.89 10.54 0.01
C VAL A 68 8.56 11.11 -1.38
N VAL A 69 7.62 10.50 -2.11
CA VAL A 69 7.20 11.00 -3.43
C VAL A 69 6.56 12.38 -3.32
N TRP A 70 5.71 12.62 -2.32
CA TRP A 70 5.13 13.93 -2.06
C TRP A 70 6.18 14.98 -1.73
N VAL A 71 7.17 14.64 -0.90
CA VAL A 71 8.28 15.54 -0.58
C VAL A 71 9.06 15.90 -1.85
N ILE A 72 9.46 14.91 -2.65
CA ILE A 72 10.21 15.15 -3.90
C ILE A 72 9.40 15.99 -4.89
N LYS A 73 8.08 15.80 -4.95
CA LYS A 73 7.19 16.56 -5.83
C LYS A 73 7.08 18.01 -5.39
N GLU A 74 6.89 18.26 -4.09
CA GLU A 74 6.88 19.62 -3.50
C GLU A 74 8.19 20.38 -3.77
N PHE A 75 9.33 19.69 -3.75
CA PHE A 75 10.63 20.28 -4.08
C PHE A 75 10.90 20.44 -5.58
N ASN A 76 10.20 19.73 -6.46
CA ASN A 76 10.31 19.90 -7.93
C ASN A 76 9.31 20.90 -8.50
N GLU A 77 8.16 21.11 -7.85
CA GLU A 77 7.18 22.13 -8.25
C GLU A 77 7.52 23.53 -7.73
N LYS A 78 8.52 23.67 -6.84
CA LYS A 78 9.15 24.95 -6.45
C LYS A 78 10.36 25.25 -7.31
#